data_AF-A0A317HH00-F1
#
_entry.id   AF-A0A317HH00-F1
#
_cell.length_a   1.000
_cell.length_b   1.000
_cell.length_c   1.000
_cell.angle_alpha   90.00
_cell.angle_beta   90.00
_cell.angle_gamma   90.00
#
_symmetry.space_group_name_H-M   'P 1'
#
loop_
_entity.id
_entity.type
_entity.pdbx_description
1 polymer ?
#
loop_
_entity_poly.entity_id
_entity_poly.type
_entity_poly.pdbx_seq_one_letter_code
_entity_poly.pdbx_strand_id
1 'polypeptide(L)' 'MRSRPVTIILWVLQIAVAAMFLIAGGSKLAGAAPMVDMYNAIGVGQWFRYVTGTIEVGSAILLLV' A
#
# COMPACT_ATOMS: atom_id res chain seq x y z
N MET A 1 -6.81 22.08 -20.19
CA MET A 1 -8.10 21.36 -20.13
C MET A 1 -7.82 19.87 -20.21
N ARG A 2 -8.01 19.11 -19.13
CA ARG A 2 -7.78 17.65 -19.12
C ARG A 2 -8.96 17.00 -19.83
N SER A 3 -8.71 16.24 -20.89
CA SER A 3 -9.77 15.59 -21.67
C SER A 3 -10.40 14.43 -20.88
N ARG A 4 -11.72 14.22 -21.03
CA ARG A 4 -12.48 13.17 -20.32
C ARG A 4 -11.81 11.78 -20.31
N PRO A 5 -11.24 11.26 -21.43
CA PRO A 5 -10.56 9.96 -21.41
C PRO A 5 -9.31 9.96 -20.53
N VAL A 6 -8.54 11.05 -20.51
CA VAL A 6 -7.33 11.17 -19.68
C VAL A 6 -7.71 11.13 -18.21
N THR A 7 -8.78 11.82 -17.81
CA THR A 7 -9.28 11.77 -16.43
C THR A 7 -9.69 10.37 -16.01
N ILE A 8 -10.39 9.62 -16.88
CA ILE A 8 -10.79 8.24 -16.60
C ILE A 8 -9.57 7.33 -16.42
N ILE A 9 -8.60 7.42 -17.33
CA ILE A 9 -7.37 6.62 -17.26
C ILE A 9 -6.62 6.89 -15.95
N LEU A 10 -6.52 8.15 -15.56
CA LEU A 10 -5.86 8.53 -14.31
C LEU A 10 -6.58 7.95 -13.09
N TRP A 11 -7.91 8.04 -13.04
CA TRP A 11 -8.68 7.45 -11.94
C TRP A 11 -8.55 5.93 -11.86
N VAL A 12 -8.56 5.25 -13.00
CA VAL A 12 -8.35 3.79 -13.05
C VAL A 12 -6.98 3.42 -12.51
N LEU A 13 -5.92 4.11 -12.95
CA LEU A 13 -4.57 3.90 -12.45
C LEU A 13 -4.45 4.22 -10.95
N GLN A 14 -5.08 5.30 -10.51
CA GLN A 14 -5.07 5.75 -9.11
C GLN A 14 -5.73 4.72 -8.19
N ILE A 15 -6.90 4.19 -8.57
CA ILE A 15 -7.58 3.11 -7.84
C ILE A 15 -6.73 1.83 -7.84
N ALA A 16 -6.13 1.47 -8.97
CA ALA A 16 -5.27 0.28 -9.06
C ALA A 16 -4.06 0.39 -8.10
N VAL A 17 -3.37 1.53 -8.10
CA VAL A 17 -2.23 1.76 -7.20
C VAL A 17 -2.68 1.80 -5.74
N ALA A 18 -3.78 2.49 -5.42
CA ALA A 18 -4.34 2.51 -4.07
C ALA A 18 -4.67 1.10 -3.57
N ALA A 19 -5.27 0.25 -4.42
CA ALA A 19 -5.56 -1.14 -4.09
C ALA A 19 -4.27 -1.95 -3.82
N MET A 20 -3.23 -1.78 -4.64
CA MET A 20 -1.93 -2.44 -4.42
C MET A 20 -1.32 -2.06 -3.07
N PHE A 21 -1.32 -0.77 -2.74
CA PHE A 21 -0.81 -0.27 -1.46
C PHE A 21 -1.64 -0.79 -0.29
N LEU A 22 -2.97 -0.82 -0.42
CA LEU A 22 -3.85 -1.32 0.62
C LEU A 22 -3.65 -2.81 0.89
N ILE A 23 -3.47 -3.62 -0.17
CA ILE A 23 -3.18 -5.06 -0.04
C ILE A 23 -1.79 -5.28 0.59
N ALA A 24 -0.78 -4.56 0.09
CA ALA A 24 0.59 -4.66 0.61
C ALA A 24 0.67 -4.24 2.08
N GLY A 25 0.08 -3.09 2.43
CA GLY A 25 0.08 -2.55 3.79
C GLY A 25 -0.82 -3.33 4.73
N GLY A 26 -2.01 -3.70 4.26
CA GLY A 26 -2.95 -4.54 4.99
C GLY A 26 -2.37 -5.91 5.33
N SER A 27 -1.70 -6.56 4.37
CA SER A 27 -1.04 -7.86 4.64
C SER A 27 0.10 -7.74 5.65
N LYS A 28 0.86 -6.63 5.63
CA LYS A 28 1.84 -6.31 6.67
C LYS A 28 1.14 -6.17 8.01
N LEU A 29 0.11 -5.34 8.15
CA LEU A 29 -0.55 -5.09 9.44
C LEU A 29 -1.29 -6.31 9.98
N ALA A 30 -1.89 -7.12 9.11
CA ALA A 30 -2.56 -8.37 9.46
C ALA A 30 -1.61 -9.48 9.91
N GLY A 31 -0.29 -9.29 9.78
CA GLY A 31 0.69 -10.29 10.19
C GLY A 31 0.73 -11.51 9.27
N ALA A 32 0.50 -11.34 7.97
CA ALA A 32 0.62 -12.43 7.01
C ALA A 32 2.02 -13.05 7.09
N ALA A 33 2.10 -14.39 7.18
CA ALA A 33 3.35 -15.12 7.39
C ALA A 33 4.48 -14.70 6.41
N PRO A 34 4.24 -14.56 5.09
CA PRO A 34 5.28 -14.11 4.16
C PRO A 34 5.85 -12.73 4.50
N MET A 35 5.02 -11.81 5.01
CA MET A 35 5.46 -10.49 5.44
C MET A 35 6.24 -10.57 6.75
N VAL A 36 5.76 -11.33 7.73
CA VAL A 36 6.47 -11.52 9.00
C VAL A 36 7.87 -12.10 8.75
N ASP A 37 7.98 -13.12 7.90
CA ASP A 37 9.23 -13.81 7.57
C ASP A 37 10.20 -12.89 6.82
N MET A 38 9.70 -12.13 5.84
CA MET A 38 10.52 -11.14 5.13
C MET A 38 11.11 -10.10 6.09
N TYR A 39 10.32 -9.58 7.02
CA TYR A 39 10.81 -8.60 8.01
C TYR A 39 11.72 -9.23 9.08
N ASN A 40 11.55 -10.52 9.38
CA ASN A 40 12.51 -11.26 10.19
C ASN A 40 13.87 -11.38 9.47
N ALA A 41 13.86 -11.68 8.18
CA ALA A 41 15.09 -11.75 7.37
C ALA A 41 15.81 -10.40 7.26
N ILE A 42 15.07 -9.29 7.27
CA ILE A 42 15.63 -7.93 7.32
C ILE A 42 16.37 -7.65 8.63
N GLY A 43 15.99 -8.28 9.75
CA GLY A 43 16.74 -8.24 11.02
C GLY A 43 16.61 -6.95 11.86
N VAL A 44 15.78 -5.99 11.43
CA VAL A 44 15.53 -4.72 12.16
C VAL A 44 14.41 -4.84 13.22
N GLY A 45 13.68 -5.95 13.19
CA GLY A 45 12.58 -6.25 14.10
C GLY A 45 11.19 -5.93 13.52
N GLN A 46 10.15 -6.50 14.15
CA GLN A 46 8.77 -6.45 13.64
C GLN A 46 8.11 -5.06 13.74
N TRP A 47 8.61 -4.15 14.57
CA TRP A 47 8.11 -2.76 14.63
C TRP A 47 8.20 -2.06 13.26
N PHE A 48 9.25 -2.36 12.49
CA PHE A 48 9.44 -1.81 11.15
C PHE A 48 8.37 -2.27 10.16
N ARG A 49 7.86 -3.51 10.31
CA ARG A 49 6.69 -4.01 9.54
C ARG A 49 5.44 -3.20 9.83
N TYR A 50 5.20 -2.87 11.10
CA TYR A 50 4.05 -2.06 11.47
C TYR A 50 4.14 -0.64 10.93
N VAL A 51 5.30 0.01 11.04
CA VAL A 51 5.51 1.37 10.50
C VAL A 51 5.28 1.42 8.99
N THR A 52 5.91 0.51 8.24
CA THR A 52 5.73 0.43 6.78
C THR A 52 4.31 0.07 6.38
N GLY A 53 3.67 -0.89 7.06
CA GLY A 53 2.28 -1.24 6.82
C GLY A 53 1.32 -0.06 7.04
N THR A 54 1.51 0.72 8.11
CA THR A 54 0.72 1.93 8.37
C THR A 54 0.96 3.01 7.30
N ILE A 55 2.21 3.21 6.87
CA ILE A 55 2.53 4.16 5.79
C ILE A 55 1.86 3.74 4.48
N GLU A 56 1.91 2.47 4.12
CA GLU A 56 1.30 1.95 2.89
C GLU A 56 -0.23 2.09 2.91
N VAL A 57 -0.89 1.73 4.02
CA VAL A 57 -2.35 1.89 4.16
C VAL A 57 -2.73 3.38 4.16
N GLY A 58 -1.99 4.23 4.87
CA GLY A 58 -2.21 5.68 4.87
C GLY A 58 -2.06 6.28 3.48
N SER A 59 -1.04 5.84 2.74
CA SER A 59 -0.81 6.26 1.35
C SER A 59 -1.93 5.80 0.41
N ALA A 60 -2.45 4.59 0.58
CA ALA A 60 -3.60 4.10 -0.20
C ALA A 60 -4.85 5.00 -0.01
N ILE A 61 -5.10 5.45 1.21
CA ILE A 61 -6.21 6.35 1.52
C ILE A 61 -5.96 7.74 0.92
N LEU A 62 -4.77 8.30 1.13
CA LEU A 62 -4.40 9.62 0.61
C LEU A 62 -4.39 9.67 -0.92
N LEU A 63 -4.12 8.53 -1.59
CA LEU A 63 -4.19 8.42 -3.04
C LEU A 63 -5.62 8.53 -3.59
N LEU A 64 -6.67 8.48 -2.79
CA LEU A 64 -8.07 8.55 -3.28
C LEU A 64 -8.75 9.90 -3.03
N VAL A 65 -8.02 10.88 -2.50
CA VAL A 65 -8.49 12.25 -2.20
C VAL A 65 -7.86 13.23 -3.18
#